data_AF-A0A959G516-F1
#
_entry.id   AF-A0A959G516-F1
#
_cell.length_a   1.000
_cell.length_b   1.000
_cell.length_c   1.000
_cell.angle_alpha   90.00
_cell.angle_beta   90.00
_cell.angle_gamma   90.00
#
_symmetry.space_group_name_H-M   'P 1'
#
loop_
_entity.id
_entity.type
_entity.pdbx_description
1 polymer ?
#
loop_
_entity_poly.entity_id
_entity_poly.type
_entity_poly.pdbx_seq_one_letter_code
_entity_poly.pdbx_strand_id
1 'polypeptide(L)'
;MYKFLTKNGTFVAFGVGVLVTLAFIISAITGLKADGYDAGTDLTTMKDKFEGMGYFNIGLYLTLFLLAVCVIALLLFMVVDVFKFPKQTLKGIIGFVALIVIFFIIKAVAKVEVGPLWSRLSEDFSVTDGISKTISAGIWITILLLAGATLTMILSELRNFFK
;
A
#
# COMPACT_ATOMS: atom_id res chain seq x y z
N MET A 1 21.50 -16.05 -5.50
CA MET A 1 20.23 -15.35 -5.17
C MET A 1 20.19 -13.91 -5.66
N TYR A 2 21.18 -13.06 -5.33
CA TYR A 2 21.18 -11.63 -5.69
C TYR A 2 20.95 -11.36 -7.20
N LYS A 3 21.73 -12.00 -8.10
CA LYS A 3 21.59 -11.82 -9.56
C LYS A 3 20.21 -12.24 -10.12
N PHE A 4 19.54 -13.20 -9.50
CA PHE A 4 18.21 -13.65 -9.93
C PHE A 4 17.14 -12.63 -9.53
N LEU A 5 17.19 -12.14 -8.29
CA LEU A 5 16.26 -11.12 -7.79
C LEU A 5 16.45 -9.76 -8.46
N THR A 6 17.69 -9.38 -8.80
CA THR A 6 17.94 -8.13 -9.52
C THR A 6 17.52 -8.20 -11.00
N LYS A 7 17.56 -9.39 -11.62
CA LYS A 7 17.18 -9.57 -13.03
C LYS A 7 15.67 -9.80 -13.20
N ASN A 8 15.05 -10.53 -12.28
CA ASN A 8 13.65 -10.96 -12.37
C ASN A 8 12.77 -10.35 -11.28
N GLY A 9 13.22 -9.27 -10.61
CA GLY A 9 12.55 -8.69 -9.46
C GLY A 9 11.07 -8.36 -9.72
N THR A 10 10.77 -7.76 -10.86
CA THR A 10 9.38 -7.44 -11.27
C THR A 10 8.53 -8.70 -11.46
N PHE A 11 9.10 -9.76 -12.06
CA PHE A 11 8.40 -11.03 -12.24
C PHE A 11 8.13 -11.72 -10.90
N VAL A 12 9.09 -11.70 -9.98
CA VAL A 12 8.94 -12.23 -8.63
C VAL A 12 7.90 -11.44 -7.84
N ALA A 13 7.92 -10.11 -7.91
CA ALA A 13 6.93 -9.24 -7.26
C ALA A 13 5.51 -9.50 -7.78
N PHE A 14 5.35 -9.60 -9.10
CA PHE A 14 4.09 -9.96 -9.72
C PHE A 14 3.62 -11.35 -9.28
N GLY A 15 4.49 -12.36 -9.33
CA GLY A 15 4.16 -13.73 -8.91
C GLY A 15 3.74 -13.81 -7.46
N VAL A 16 4.45 -13.13 -6.55
CA VAL A 16 4.06 -13.04 -5.13
C VAL A 16 2.70 -12.37 -4.99
N GLY A 17 2.44 -11.26 -5.69
CA GLY A 17 1.14 -10.58 -5.67
C GLY A 17 -0.02 -11.46 -6.14
N VAL A 18 0.18 -12.21 -7.23
CA VAL A 18 -0.81 -13.19 -7.72
C VAL A 18 -1.05 -14.28 -6.67
N LEU A 19 0.00 -14.81 -6.03
CA LEU A 19 -0.14 -15.82 -4.99
C LEU A 19 -0.91 -15.30 -3.77
N VAL A 20 -0.64 -14.07 -3.31
CA VAL A 20 -1.40 -13.43 -2.22
C VAL A 20 -2.89 -13.34 -2.57
N THR A 21 -3.17 -12.90 -3.80
CA THR A 21 -4.53 -12.71 -4.30
C THR A 21 -5.27 -14.05 -4.37
N LEU A 22 -4.62 -15.08 -4.91
CA LEU A 22 -5.18 -16.43 -4.96
C LEU A 22 -5.42 -17.00 -3.56
N ALA A 23 -4.49 -16.83 -2.62
CA ALA A 23 -4.65 -17.29 -1.25
C ALA A 23 -5.85 -16.62 -0.56
N PHE A 24 -6.05 -15.32 -0.78
CA PHE A 24 -7.22 -14.59 -0.31
C PHE A 24 -8.53 -15.13 -0.93
N ILE A 25 -8.57 -15.27 -2.26
CA ILE A 25 -9.78 -15.74 -2.97
C ILE A 25 -10.15 -17.16 -2.53
N ILE A 26 -9.18 -18.07 -2.42
CA ILE A 26 -9.41 -19.44 -1.98
C ILE A 26 -9.99 -19.43 -0.56
N SER A 27 -9.33 -18.77 0.39
CA SER A 27 -9.79 -18.66 1.77
C SER A 27 -11.21 -18.09 1.86
N ALA A 28 -11.49 -17.03 1.13
CA ALA A 28 -12.81 -16.40 1.09
C ALA A 28 -13.89 -17.36 0.57
N ILE A 29 -13.66 -18.00 -0.58
CA ILE A 29 -14.64 -18.92 -1.19
C ILE A 29 -14.83 -20.16 -0.30
N THR A 30 -13.76 -20.73 0.25
CA THR A 30 -13.87 -21.91 1.12
C THR A 30 -14.55 -21.58 2.45
N GLY A 31 -14.28 -20.41 3.01
CA GLY A 31 -14.93 -19.94 4.25
C GLY A 31 -16.42 -19.70 4.06
N LEU A 32 -16.80 -18.99 2.98
CA LEU A 32 -18.20 -18.75 2.63
C LEU A 32 -18.98 -20.06 2.44
N LYS A 33 -18.40 -21.03 1.71
CA LYS A 33 -19.02 -22.34 1.51
C LYS A 33 -19.14 -23.15 2.80
N ALA A 34 -18.17 -23.07 3.70
CA ALA A 34 -18.22 -23.76 4.99
C ALA A 34 -19.37 -23.23 5.87
N ASP A 35 -19.68 -21.94 5.76
CA ASP A 35 -20.80 -21.30 6.45
C ASP A 35 -22.14 -21.42 5.69
N GLY A 36 -22.17 -22.14 4.56
CA GLY A 36 -23.38 -22.46 3.80
C GLY A 36 -23.81 -21.41 2.78
N TYR A 37 -22.94 -20.45 2.45
CA TYR A 37 -23.24 -19.36 1.53
C TYR A 37 -22.58 -19.52 0.17
N ASP A 38 -23.28 -19.10 -0.89
CA ASP A 38 -22.68 -18.98 -2.22
C ASP A 38 -21.98 -17.61 -2.39
N ALA A 39 -20.78 -17.63 -2.95
CA ALA A 39 -19.98 -16.43 -3.22
C ALA A 39 -20.61 -15.50 -4.28
N GLY A 40 -21.59 -15.98 -5.06
CA GLY A 40 -22.25 -15.19 -6.11
C GLY A 40 -23.62 -14.60 -5.74
N THR A 41 -24.40 -15.26 -4.89
CA THR A 41 -25.83 -14.94 -4.72
C THR A 41 -26.25 -14.51 -3.32
N ASP A 42 -25.49 -14.86 -2.27
CA ASP A 42 -25.92 -14.69 -0.88
C ASP A 42 -25.23 -13.54 -0.12
N LEU A 43 -24.47 -12.67 -0.80
CA LEU A 43 -23.74 -11.58 -0.13
C LEU A 43 -24.66 -10.54 0.55
N THR A 44 -25.93 -10.45 0.17
CA THR A 44 -26.91 -9.50 0.73
C THR A 44 -27.71 -10.05 1.92
N THR A 45 -27.68 -11.37 2.14
CA THR A 45 -28.40 -12.05 3.23
C THR A 45 -27.54 -12.24 4.50
N MET A 46 -26.25 -11.88 4.46
CA MET A 46 -25.28 -12.04 5.55
C MET A 46 -25.26 -10.90 6.59
N LYS A 47 -26.31 -10.09 6.70
CA LYS A 47 -26.32 -8.88 7.54
C LYS A 47 -25.94 -9.09 9.01
N ASP A 48 -26.23 -10.26 9.57
CA ASP A 48 -26.12 -10.51 11.01
C ASP A 48 -24.90 -11.36 11.41
N LYS A 49 -24.01 -11.69 10.47
CA LYS A 49 -22.82 -12.54 10.73
C LYS A 49 -21.48 -11.90 10.38
N PHE A 50 -21.44 -10.59 10.12
CA PHE A 50 -20.16 -9.89 9.89
C PHE A 50 -19.20 -9.98 11.08
N GLU A 51 -19.71 -10.13 12.30
CA GLU A 51 -18.91 -10.36 13.49
C GLU A 51 -18.40 -11.80 13.54
N GLY A 52 -17.10 -11.99 13.30
CA GLY A 52 -16.40 -13.28 13.47
C GLY A 52 -15.95 -13.97 12.17
N MET A 53 -16.27 -13.42 10.99
CA MET A 53 -15.82 -13.98 9.70
C MET A 53 -14.31 -13.74 9.48
N GLY A 54 -13.49 -14.69 9.94
CA GLY A 54 -12.03 -14.61 9.84
C GLY A 54 -11.44 -14.96 8.48
N TYR A 55 -12.23 -15.50 7.55
CA TYR A 55 -11.73 -16.01 6.28
C TYR A 55 -11.31 -14.93 5.27
N PHE A 56 -11.69 -13.66 5.50
CA PHE A 56 -11.16 -12.51 4.77
C PHE A 56 -9.86 -11.95 5.39
N ASN A 57 -9.60 -12.23 6.67
CA ASN A 57 -8.46 -11.68 7.39
C ASN A 57 -7.13 -12.17 6.83
N ILE A 58 -7.10 -13.32 6.15
CA ILE A 58 -5.86 -13.82 5.54
C ILE A 58 -5.26 -12.81 4.57
N GLY A 59 -6.08 -12.12 3.77
CA GLY A 59 -5.60 -11.12 2.81
C GLY A 59 -5.00 -9.91 3.52
N LEU A 60 -5.65 -9.47 4.60
CA LEU A 60 -5.17 -8.39 5.44
C LEU A 60 -3.85 -8.77 6.13
N TYR A 61 -3.79 -9.93 6.78
CA TYR A 61 -2.61 -10.40 7.49
C TYR A 61 -1.43 -10.65 6.56
N LEU A 62 -1.64 -11.24 5.37
CA LEU A 62 -0.56 -11.44 4.41
C LEU A 62 -0.01 -10.10 3.93
N THR A 63 -0.89 -9.14 3.65
CA THR A 63 -0.49 -7.79 3.22
C THR A 63 0.28 -7.07 4.32
N LEU A 64 -0.19 -7.16 5.57
CA LEU A 64 0.46 -6.56 6.72
C LEU A 64 1.82 -7.20 7.01
N PHE A 65 1.92 -8.53 6.85
CA PHE A 65 3.18 -9.26 6.94
C PHE A 65 4.17 -8.83 5.85
N LEU A 66 3.75 -8.77 4.59
CA LEU A 66 4.57 -8.30 3.48
C LEU A 66 5.03 -6.85 3.69
N LEU A 67 4.14 -5.99 4.16
CA LEU A 67 4.46 -4.61 4.52
C LEU A 67 5.54 -4.57 5.61
N ALA A 68 5.40 -5.36 6.67
CA ALA A 68 6.39 -5.42 7.75
C ALA A 68 7.76 -5.90 7.23
N VAL A 69 7.80 -6.94 6.38
CA VAL A 69 9.04 -7.41 5.75
C VAL A 69 9.67 -6.30 4.90
N CYS A 70 8.87 -5.59 4.10
CA CYS A 70 9.35 -4.48 3.28
C CYS A 70 9.94 -3.35 4.13
N VAL A 71 9.27 -2.97 5.22
CA VAL A 71 9.77 -1.93 6.14
C VAL A 71 11.08 -2.36 6.79
N ILE A 72 11.19 -3.59 7.27
CA ILE A 72 12.43 -4.12 7.86
C ILE A 72 13.57 -4.13 6.83
N ALA A 73 13.30 -4.65 5.63
CA ALA A 73 14.30 -4.68 4.55
C ALA A 73 14.75 -3.26 4.18
N LEU A 74 13.81 -2.32 4.03
CA LEU A 74 14.10 -0.92 3.73
C LEU A 74 15.01 -0.31 4.80
N LEU A 75 14.71 -0.48 6.08
CA LEU A 75 15.53 0.05 7.17
C LEU A 75 16.94 -0.55 7.17
N LEU A 76 17.05 -1.87 6.97
CA LEU A 76 18.36 -2.54 6.87
C LEU A 76 19.19 -2.02 5.69
N PHE A 77 18.59 -1.91 4.50
CA PHE A 77 19.28 -1.38 3.33
C PHE A 77 19.65 0.10 3.49
N MET A 78 18.76 0.90 4.07
CA MET A 78 19.01 2.30 4.35
C MET A 78 20.24 2.47 5.25
N VAL A 79 20.35 1.70 6.34
CA VAL A 79 21.51 1.75 7.23
C VAL A 79 22.78 1.31 6.50
N VAL A 80 22.74 0.18 5.80
CA VAL A 80 23.90 -0.38 5.08
C VAL A 80 24.40 0.56 3.98
N ASP A 81 23.52 1.17 3.21
CA ASP A 81 23.87 2.04 2.08
C ASP A 81 24.38 3.42 2.54
N VAL A 82 23.92 3.92 3.70
CA VAL A 82 24.49 5.14 4.31
C VAL A 82 25.96 4.94 4.65
N PHE A 83 26.33 3.79 5.24
CA PHE A 83 27.71 3.51 5.61
C PHE A 83 28.62 3.18 4.41
N LYS A 84 28.10 2.46 3.41
CA LYS A 84 28.89 2.08 2.23
C LYS A 84 29.05 3.22 1.23
N PHE A 85 28.03 4.06 1.05
CA PHE A 85 27.99 5.07 -0.01
C PHE A 85 27.46 6.44 0.47
N PRO A 86 28.06 7.05 1.50
CA PRO A 86 27.51 8.25 2.16
C PRO A 86 27.26 9.42 1.19
N LYS A 87 28.13 9.60 0.19
CA LYS A 87 28.00 10.70 -0.79
C LYS A 87 26.87 10.46 -1.81
N GLN A 88 26.63 9.21 -2.23
CA GLN A 88 25.54 8.92 -3.17
C GLN A 88 24.18 8.92 -2.44
N THR A 89 24.16 8.38 -1.22
CA THR A 89 22.96 8.28 -0.39
C THR A 89 22.40 9.64 0.02
N LEU A 90 23.25 10.67 0.12
CA LEU A 90 22.82 12.04 0.47
C LEU A 90 21.69 12.58 -0.43
N LYS A 91 21.73 12.33 -1.75
CA LYS A 91 20.67 12.77 -2.67
C LYS A 91 19.35 12.04 -2.39
N GLY A 92 19.42 10.75 -2.07
CA GLY A 92 18.25 9.94 -1.70
C GLY A 92 17.63 10.40 -0.37
N ILE A 93 18.47 10.69 0.63
CA ILE A 93 18.03 11.22 1.92
C ILE A 93 17.34 12.58 1.75
N ILE A 94 17.92 13.49 0.95
CA ILE A 94 17.31 14.81 0.68
C ILE A 94 15.93 14.64 0.05
N GLY A 95 15.79 13.77 -0.94
CA GLY A 95 14.49 13.48 -1.57
C GLY A 95 13.47 12.89 -0.58
N PHE A 96 13.90 11.96 0.27
CA PHE A 96 13.05 11.36 1.30
C PHE A 96 12.59 12.37 2.35
N VAL A 97 13.50 13.21 2.86
CA VAL A 97 13.18 14.28 3.81
C VAL A 97 12.20 15.28 3.19
N ALA A 98 12.42 15.69 1.93
CA ALA A 98 11.50 16.57 1.22
C ALA A 98 10.08 15.95 1.13
N LEU A 99 9.99 14.65 0.88
CA LEU A 99 8.71 13.93 0.80
C LEU A 99 8.01 13.86 2.16
N ILE A 100 8.75 13.66 3.25
CA ILE A 100 8.22 13.74 4.63
C ILE A 100 7.67 15.14 4.91
N VAL A 101 8.41 16.19 4.53
CA VAL A 101 7.96 17.57 4.71
C VAL A 101 6.65 17.82 3.94
N ILE A 102 6.59 17.39 2.67
CA ILE A 102 5.38 17.48 1.85
C ILE A 102 4.22 16.72 2.50
N PHE A 103 4.46 15.52 3.04
CA PHE A 103 3.44 14.73 3.74
C PHE A 103 2.82 15.52 4.91
N PHE A 104 3.67 16.11 5.77
CA PHE A 104 3.19 16.89 6.91
C PHE A 104 2.46 18.16 6.48
N ILE A 105 2.89 18.82 5.41
CA ILE A 105 2.19 19.98 4.84
C ILE A 105 0.79 19.57 4.35
N ILE A 106 0.70 18.49 3.56
CA ILE A 106 -0.58 17.99 3.06
C ILE A 106 -1.48 17.57 4.23
N LYS A 107 -0.94 16.86 5.21
CA LYS A 107 -1.69 16.46 6.42
C LYS A 107 -2.22 17.67 7.20
N ALA A 108 -1.43 18.74 7.31
CA ALA A 108 -1.84 19.95 8.02
C ALA A 108 -2.99 20.68 7.32
N VAL A 109 -2.98 20.69 5.98
CA VAL A 109 -4.01 21.36 5.16
C VAL A 109 -5.20 20.44 4.82
N ALA A 110 -5.05 19.12 5.02
CA ALA A 110 -6.10 18.15 4.78
C ALA A 110 -7.35 18.47 5.63
N LYS A 111 -8.49 18.54 4.93
CA LYS A 111 -9.80 18.64 5.56
C LYS A 111 -10.23 17.25 6.03
N VAL A 112 -10.91 17.18 7.17
CA VAL A 112 -11.53 15.94 7.63
C VAL A 112 -12.60 15.55 6.62
N GLU A 113 -12.64 14.28 6.23
CA GLU A 113 -13.68 13.81 5.33
C GLU A 113 -15.05 13.94 6.00
N VAL A 114 -16.04 14.39 5.24
CA VAL A 114 -17.42 14.57 5.72
C VAL A 114 -18.37 13.91 4.73
N GLY A 115 -19.24 13.02 5.23
CA GLY A 115 -20.22 12.32 4.41
C GLY A 115 -20.87 11.12 5.12
N PRO A 116 -21.89 10.48 4.49
CA PRO A 116 -22.63 9.36 5.08
C PRO A 116 -21.76 8.12 5.37
N LEU A 117 -20.65 7.97 4.65
CA LEU A 117 -19.65 6.93 4.88
C LEU A 117 -18.73 7.27 6.07
N TRP A 118 -18.46 8.56 6.30
CA TRP A 118 -17.59 9.02 7.37
C TRP A 118 -18.19 8.79 8.76
N SER A 119 -19.50 9.01 8.93
CA SER A 119 -20.17 8.73 10.20
C SER A 119 -20.04 7.26 10.61
N ARG A 120 -20.18 6.33 9.65
CA ARG A 120 -19.98 4.89 9.88
C ARG A 120 -18.52 4.54 10.18
N LEU A 121 -17.57 5.11 9.44
CA LEU A 121 -16.14 4.91 9.71
C LEU A 121 -15.72 5.44 11.09
N SER A 122 -16.28 6.57 11.51
CA SER A 122 -16.02 7.15 12.83
C SER A 122 -16.64 6.31 13.95
N GLU A 123 -17.89 5.84 13.79
CA GLU A 123 -18.61 5.07 14.82
C GLU A 123 -18.14 3.61 14.89
N ASP A 124 -18.04 2.92 13.76
CA ASP A 124 -17.76 1.47 13.72
C ASP A 124 -16.25 1.16 13.88
N PHE A 125 -15.37 2.07 13.45
CA PHE A 125 -13.92 1.83 13.40
C PHE A 125 -13.10 2.83 14.22
N SER A 126 -13.75 3.73 14.98
CA SER A 126 -13.08 4.75 15.81
C SER A 126 -12.05 5.59 15.03
N VAL A 127 -12.31 5.85 13.74
CA VAL A 127 -11.41 6.62 12.90
C VAL A 127 -11.49 8.10 13.30
N THR A 128 -10.50 8.55 14.08
CA THR A 128 -10.40 9.95 14.49
C THR A 128 -10.05 10.87 13.33
N ASP A 129 -10.33 12.16 13.47
CA ASP A 129 -9.92 13.22 12.54
C ASP A 129 -8.42 13.17 12.20
N GLY A 130 -7.59 12.82 13.19
CA GLY A 130 -6.15 12.67 13.01
C GLY A 130 -5.78 11.51 12.09
N ILE A 131 -6.49 10.38 12.21
CA ILE A 131 -6.32 9.21 11.33
C ILE A 131 -6.82 9.55 9.93
N SER A 132 -7.98 10.19 9.81
CA SER A 132 -8.56 10.66 8.54
C SER A 132 -7.55 11.48 7.73
N LYS A 133 -7.02 12.56 8.33
CA LYS A 133 -6.04 13.43 7.68
C LYS A 133 -4.75 12.71 7.29
N THR A 134 -4.37 11.69 8.06
CA THR A 134 -3.19 10.86 7.77
C THR A 134 -3.44 9.98 6.54
N ILE A 135 -4.62 9.37 6.44
CA ILE A 135 -5.03 8.57 5.27
C ILE A 135 -5.08 9.46 4.03
N SER A 136 -5.77 10.62 4.09
CA SER A 136 -5.86 11.54 2.97
C SER A 136 -4.49 12.02 2.50
N ALA A 137 -3.58 12.36 3.43
CA ALA A 137 -2.21 12.76 3.08
C ALA A 137 -1.42 11.64 2.38
N GLY A 138 -1.58 10.38 2.83
CA GLY A 138 -0.96 9.21 2.19
C GLY A 138 -1.46 8.99 0.76
N ILE A 139 -2.76 9.15 0.53
CA ILE A 139 -3.36 9.05 -0.81
C ILE A 139 -2.79 10.14 -1.73
N TRP A 140 -2.75 11.39 -1.28
CA TRP A 140 -2.22 12.51 -2.07
C TRP A 140 -0.75 12.37 -2.41
N ILE A 141 0.08 11.87 -1.48
CA ILE A 141 1.49 11.56 -1.75
C ILE A 141 1.60 10.49 -2.84
N THR A 142 0.77 9.46 -2.78
CA THR A 142 0.77 8.39 -3.79
C THR A 142 0.43 8.94 -5.18
N ILE A 143 -0.61 9.77 -5.27
CA ILE A 143 -1.00 10.44 -6.52
C ILE A 143 0.13 11.33 -7.04
N LEU A 144 0.76 12.11 -6.16
CA LEU A 144 1.86 13.01 -6.51
C LEU A 144 3.07 12.23 -7.07
N LEU A 145 3.43 11.12 -6.44
CA LEU A 145 4.51 10.26 -6.92
C LEU A 145 4.18 9.62 -8.26
N LEU A 146 2.94 9.16 -8.44
CA LEU A 146 2.48 8.55 -9.68
C LEU A 146 2.49 9.56 -10.83
N ALA A 147 2.01 10.78 -10.59
CA ALA A 147 2.09 11.87 -11.54
C ALA A 147 3.55 12.25 -11.86
N GLY A 148 4.40 12.37 -10.84
CA GLY A 148 5.82 12.67 -11.00
C GLY A 148 6.56 11.59 -11.79
N ALA A 149 6.28 10.31 -11.53
CA ALA A 149 6.84 9.19 -12.28
C ALA A 149 6.42 9.21 -13.76
N THR A 150 5.13 9.46 -14.01
CA THR A 150 4.61 9.58 -15.38
C THR A 150 5.25 10.75 -16.13
N LEU A 151 5.33 11.93 -15.51
CA LEU A 151 5.95 13.11 -16.12
C LEU A 151 7.43 12.91 -16.39
N THR A 152 8.18 12.35 -15.43
CA THR A 152 9.61 12.08 -15.60
C THR A 152 9.87 11.04 -16.69
N MET A 153 9.02 10.01 -16.80
CA MET A 153 9.05 9.07 -17.91
C MET A 153 8.88 9.79 -19.26
N ILE A 154 7.82 10.60 -19.43
CA ILE A 154 7.57 11.34 -20.67
C ILE A 154 8.76 12.26 -21.02
N LEU A 155 9.26 13.03 -20.05
CA LEU A 155 10.40 13.93 -20.25
C LEU A 155 11.68 13.16 -20.61
N SER A 156 11.87 11.97 -20.04
CA SER A 156 13.02 11.12 -20.35
C SER A 156 12.98 10.61 -21.79
N GLU A 157 11.81 10.18 -22.27
CA GLU A 157 11.59 9.77 -23.65
C GLU A 157 11.84 10.93 -24.61
N LEU A 158 11.22 12.09 -24.37
CA LEU A 158 11.43 13.30 -25.18
C LEU A 158 12.91 13.68 -25.29
N ARG A 159 13.64 13.69 -24.15
CA ARG A 159 15.07 13.97 -24.16
C ARG A 159 15.86 12.94 -24.97
N ASN A 160 15.45 11.68 -24.93
CA ASN A 160 16.10 10.61 -25.68
C ASN A 160 15.85 10.72 -27.19
N PHE A 161 14.71 11.26 -27.62
CA PHE A 161 14.45 11.58 -29.03
C PHE A 161 15.35 12.69 -29.60
N PHE A 162 15.83 13.61 -28.76
CA PHE A 162 16.72 14.70 -29.16
C PHE A 162 18.22 14.39 -28.97
N LYS A 163 18.56 13.17 -28.56
CA LYS A 163 19.93 12.67 -28.44
C LYS A 163 20.21 11.61 -29.49
#